data_AF-A0A183LRQ0-F1
#
_entry.id   AF-A0A183LRQ0-F1
#
_cell.length_a   1.000
_cell.length_b   1.000
_cell.length_c   1.000
_cell.angle_alpha   90.00
_cell.angle_beta   90.00
_cell.angle_gamma   90.00
#
_symmetry.space_group_name_H-M   'P 1'
#
loop_
_entity.id
_entity.type
_entity.pdbx_description
1 polymer ?
#
loop_
_entity_poly.entity_id
_entity_poly.type
_entity_poly.pdbx_seq_one_letter_code
_entity_poly.pdbx_strand_id
1 'polypeptide(L)'
;MDLWKSIEKNLSWFDLSSEVRIQLNDDPKKYEEQILLHSFRNQLRYTGNIVIKREKKYYEKLVDYGRQHYLLYPYHLQDKIVRGLQITQFVYYRRMIIDLISTEKSYDCLPNFTAADCLRLLGIGRNQYIELVNTYKSFLSSIGPDENEIQGLLCDILPSQPVDKVIFEPWYVVRIGSVMLSDIQASTDSERITIDQLIDESNQVGPGILVKDLDQNIIKGLYLRGLVYIDIPVSCDDKICVPTLEGFVMNRISGDSRENLLYKIFVTADENTSVSELAECLQVDVNSVKQAASIFCRLGFAQKRIGRLESRTQPFQIPISIEESDTLLHTENSVVDANLDSFPSIDDHPQQKKKLVLIFDSTITAYLMMGNLSPNLKPHAVTMFEVGKLSDDSLNSFIFELNHLAPVSEGEAGVYHSTDFCDVDLIRGGSLLSLEAETRIRVLRKNYNVVVSLIPSTYEDQQASDSQWPPHLGPPISEANSPWFGFFISCINLSVNVLPTLLITCGTRISRLPLPLRGISRFWLTAWGHDAVVVDSTNFLTTANDMLLSSPVLIQVSFIDNIFCCLNSVFNICRKIKNKCILFLTTDLRH
;
A
#
# COMPACT_ATOMS: atom_id res chain seq x y z
N MET A 1 -19.75 29.18 5.76
CA MET A 1 -19.72 27.94 4.92
C MET A 1 -18.35 27.87 4.28
N ASP A 2 -17.67 26.72 4.22
CA ASP A 2 -16.32 26.63 3.64
C ASP A 2 -16.36 26.79 2.11
N LEU A 3 -15.36 27.47 1.54
CA LEU A 3 -15.20 27.65 0.09
C LEU A 3 -15.29 26.32 -0.68
N TRP A 4 -14.62 25.28 -0.19
CA TRP A 4 -14.56 23.96 -0.85
C TRP A 4 -15.92 23.27 -0.91
N LYS A 5 -16.69 23.28 0.19
CA LYS A 5 -18.05 22.75 0.24
C LYS A 5 -19.00 23.48 -0.71
N SER A 6 -18.70 24.74 -1.01
CA SER A 6 -19.50 25.55 -1.94
C SER A 6 -19.21 25.16 -3.40
N ILE A 7 -17.95 24.85 -3.71
CA ILE A 7 -17.53 24.32 -5.01
C ILE A 7 -18.07 22.90 -5.23
N GLU A 8 -18.00 22.01 -4.23
CA GLU A 8 -18.53 20.63 -4.31
C GLU A 8 -20.05 20.61 -4.56
N LYS A 9 -20.79 21.56 -3.98
CA LYS A 9 -22.23 21.71 -4.19
C LYS A 9 -22.60 22.36 -5.51
N ASN A 10 -21.62 22.69 -6.35
CA ASN A 10 -21.82 23.41 -7.58
C ASN A 10 -22.66 24.70 -7.38
N LEU A 11 -22.29 25.52 -6.38
CA LEU A 11 -22.93 26.82 -6.15
C LEU A 11 -22.37 27.90 -7.08
N SER A 12 -23.28 28.67 -7.70
CA SER A 12 -22.89 29.81 -8.52
C SER A 12 -22.32 30.94 -7.64
N TRP A 13 -21.56 31.86 -8.24
CA TRP A 13 -21.03 33.02 -7.52
C TRP A 13 -22.12 33.81 -6.76
N PHE A 14 -23.31 33.90 -7.35
CA PHE A 14 -24.46 34.62 -6.79
C PHE A 14 -25.15 33.90 -5.61
N ASP A 15 -24.87 32.61 -5.43
CA ASP A 15 -25.42 31.80 -4.34
C ASP A 15 -24.43 31.63 -3.17
N LEU A 16 -23.20 32.13 -3.31
CA LEU A 16 -22.19 32.09 -2.25
C LEU A 16 -22.57 32.97 -1.05
N SER A 17 -22.21 32.52 0.16
CA SER A 17 -22.35 33.33 1.37
C SER A 17 -21.40 34.52 1.36
N SER A 18 -21.78 35.60 2.04
CA SER A 18 -20.96 36.83 2.16
C SER A 18 -19.57 36.55 2.71
N GLU A 19 -19.44 35.65 3.68
CA GLU A 19 -18.15 35.20 4.24
C GLU A 19 -17.19 34.67 3.17
N VAL A 20 -17.68 33.82 2.26
CA VAL A 20 -16.85 33.18 1.21
C VAL A 20 -16.48 34.20 0.14
N ARG A 21 -17.38 35.13 -0.19
CA ARG A 21 -17.07 36.20 -1.13
C ARG A 21 -16.00 37.15 -0.59
N ILE A 22 -16.07 37.49 0.71
CA ILE A 22 -15.05 38.29 1.39
C ILE A 22 -13.69 37.57 1.36
N GLN A 23 -13.65 36.24 1.57
CA GLN A 23 -12.40 35.45 1.43
C GLN A 23 -11.77 35.54 0.04
N LEU A 24 -12.58 35.75 -1.00
CA LEU A 24 -12.14 35.89 -2.39
C LEU A 24 -12.01 37.35 -2.82
N ASN A 25 -11.98 38.30 -1.88
CA ASN A 25 -11.96 39.75 -2.12
C ASN A 25 -13.09 40.22 -3.04
N ASP A 26 -14.27 39.60 -2.95
CA ASP A 26 -15.45 39.86 -3.78
C ASP A 26 -15.17 39.80 -5.30
N ASP A 27 -14.14 39.05 -5.72
CA ASP A 27 -13.78 38.89 -7.13
C ASP A 27 -14.31 37.55 -7.70
N PRO A 28 -15.28 37.59 -8.63
CA PRO A 28 -15.80 36.37 -9.26
C PRO A 28 -14.74 35.60 -10.04
N LYS A 29 -13.71 36.27 -10.58
CA LYS A 29 -12.62 35.59 -11.32
C LYS A 29 -11.78 34.71 -10.42
N LYS A 30 -11.52 35.15 -9.18
CA LYS A 30 -10.82 34.34 -8.19
C LYS A 30 -11.61 33.08 -7.83
N TYR A 31 -12.94 33.18 -7.79
CA TYR A 31 -13.78 32.00 -7.61
C TYR A 31 -13.65 31.01 -8.77
N GLU A 32 -13.69 31.51 -10.01
CA GLU A 32 -13.48 30.67 -11.19
C GLU A 32 -12.10 29.98 -11.17
N GLU A 33 -11.05 30.69 -10.75
CA GLU A 33 -9.71 30.12 -10.59
C GLU A 33 -9.67 29.03 -9.52
N GLN A 34 -10.36 29.22 -8.38
CA GLN A 34 -10.46 28.21 -7.34
C GLN A 34 -11.29 27.00 -7.78
N ILE A 35 -12.39 27.19 -8.53
CA ILE A 35 -13.16 26.10 -9.14
C ILE A 35 -12.25 25.27 -10.05
N LEU A 36 -11.48 25.93 -10.91
CA LEU A 36 -10.58 25.25 -11.84
C LEU A 36 -9.46 24.51 -11.11
N LEU A 37 -8.82 25.14 -10.13
CA LEU A 37 -7.77 24.52 -9.33
C LEU A 37 -8.31 23.28 -8.58
N HIS A 38 -9.49 23.40 -7.97
CA HIS A 38 -10.18 22.28 -7.33
C HIS A 38 -10.48 21.16 -8.33
N SER A 39 -11.00 21.52 -9.51
CA SER A 39 -11.36 20.58 -10.56
C SER A 39 -10.13 19.85 -11.13
N PHE A 40 -8.99 20.54 -11.26
CA PHE A 40 -7.76 19.92 -11.76
C PHE A 40 -7.11 19.01 -10.73
N ARG A 41 -7.01 19.44 -9.46
CA ARG A 41 -6.50 18.61 -8.35
C ARG A 41 -7.29 17.32 -8.22
N ASN A 42 -8.62 17.41 -8.27
CA ASN A 42 -9.49 16.25 -8.19
C ASN A 42 -9.82 15.63 -9.57
N GLN A 43 -9.15 16.03 -10.65
CA GLN A 43 -9.36 15.60 -12.05
C GLN A 43 -10.84 15.38 -12.40
N LEU A 44 -11.68 16.37 -12.12
CA LEU A 44 -13.13 16.25 -12.27
C LEU A 44 -13.53 16.27 -13.75
N ARG A 45 -14.62 15.57 -14.09
CA ARG A 45 -15.21 15.58 -15.44
C ARG A 45 -15.81 16.96 -15.73
N TYR A 46 -15.75 17.42 -16.98
CA TYR A 46 -16.34 18.72 -17.37
C TYR A 46 -17.86 18.74 -17.18
N THR A 47 -18.52 17.65 -17.57
CA THR A 47 -19.98 17.51 -17.46
C THR A 47 -20.38 17.34 -16.00
N GLY A 48 -21.34 18.14 -15.56
CA GLY A 48 -21.85 18.11 -14.17
C GLY A 48 -21.16 19.07 -13.20
N ASN A 49 -20.14 19.82 -13.62
CA ASN A 49 -19.44 20.82 -12.80
C ASN A 49 -19.58 22.24 -13.36
N ILE A 50 -19.46 23.27 -12.50
CA ILE A 50 -19.60 24.69 -12.89
C ILE A 50 -18.35 25.23 -13.62
N VAL A 51 -17.91 24.56 -14.67
CA VAL A 51 -16.76 25.02 -15.46
C VAL A 51 -17.25 25.81 -16.67
N ILE A 52 -16.90 27.10 -16.74
CA ILE A 52 -17.36 28.04 -17.80
C ILE A 52 -16.51 27.93 -19.10
N LYS A 53 -15.40 27.18 -19.08
CA LYS A 53 -14.50 27.04 -20.23
C LYS A 53 -15.03 26.04 -21.25
N ARG A 54 -14.65 26.17 -22.54
CA ARG A 54 -14.95 25.15 -23.56
C ARG A 54 -14.38 23.78 -23.14
N GLU A 55 -15.17 22.71 -23.30
CA GLU A 55 -14.84 21.35 -22.87
C GLU A 55 -13.44 20.90 -23.32
N LYS A 56 -13.09 21.09 -24.60
CA LYS A 56 -11.76 20.74 -25.12
C LYS A 56 -10.62 21.47 -24.39
N LYS A 57 -10.74 22.80 -24.24
CA LYS A 57 -9.74 23.63 -23.54
C LYS A 57 -9.63 23.30 -22.04
N TYR A 58 -10.72 22.85 -21.44
CA TYR A 58 -10.70 22.40 -20.05
C TYR A 58 -9.83 21.15 -19.90
N TYR A 59 -10.05 20.12 -20.73
CA TYR A 59 -9.25 18.90 -20.66
C TYR A 59 -7.79 19.12 -21.07
N GLU A 60 -7.50 20.02 -22.03
CA GLU A 60 -6.12 20.43 -22.34
C GLU A 60 -5.41 20.94 -21.08
N LYS A 61 -6.04 21.90 -20.38
CA LYS A 61 -5.48 22.45 -19.14
C LYS A 61 -5.40 21.43 -18.00
N LEU A 62 -6.35 20.51 -17.91
CA LEU A 62 -6.34 19.44 -16.90
C LEU A 62 -5.14 18.51 -17.13
N VAL A 63 -4.88 18.11 -18.38
CA VAL A 63 -3.73 17.26 -18.73
C VAL A 63 -2.42 17.98 -18.47
N ASP A 64 -2.31 19.26 -18.85
CA ASP A 64 -1.11 20.05 -18.57
C ASP A 64 -0.86 20.24 -17.07
N TYR A 65 -1.92 20.53 -16.30
CA TYR A 65 -1.84 20.62 -14.84
C TYR A 65 -1.37 19.29 -14.23
N GLY A 66 -1.98 18.16 -14.64
CA GLY A 66 -1.60 16.84 -14.16
C GLY A 66 -0.13 16.53 -14.41
N ARG A 67 0.38 16.86 -15.60
CA ARG A 67 1.79 16.66 -15.97
C ARG A 67 2.74 17.52 -15.14
N GLN A 68 2.43 18.79 -14.94
CA GLN A 68 3.25 19.73 -14.15
C GLN A 68 3.31 19.34 -12.66
N HIS A 69 2.25 18.70 -12.16
CA HIS A 69 2.13 18.25 -10.77
C HIS A 69 2.36 16.74 -10.58
N TYR A 70 2.85 16.03 -11.60
CA TYR A 70 3.15 14.58 -11.58
C TYR A 70 1.96 13.68 -11.17
N LEU A 71 0.74 14.12 -11.46
CA LEU A 71 -0.47 13.36 -11.14
C LEU A 71 -0.59 12.13 -12.03
N LEU A 72 -1.16 11.06 -11.46
CA LEU A 72 -1.53 9.85 -12.19
C LEU A 72 -2.44 10.19 -13.38
N TYR A 73 -2.27 9.51 -14.52
CA TYR A 73 -3.13 9.72 -15.68
C TYR A 73 -4.61 9.52 -15.31
N PRO A 74 -5.51 10.45 -15.67
CA PRO A 74 -6.93 10.39 -15.34
C PRO A 74 -7.68 9.36 -16.20
N TYR A 75 -7.55 8.08 -15.85
CA TYR A 75 -8.16 6.95 -16.58
C TYR A 75 -9.67 7.05 -16.74
N HIS A 76 -10.38 7.63 -15.77
CA HIS A 76 -11.83 7.87 -15.83
C HIS A 76 -12.25 8.95 -16.82
N LEU A 77 -11.30 9.74 -17.35
CA LEU A 77 -11.51 10.77 -18.38
C LEU A 77 -10.93 10.37 -19.74
N GLN A 78 -10.46 9.14 -19.88
CA GLN A 78 -9.77 8.64 -21.06
C GLN A 78 -10.65 8.70 -22.32
N ASP A 79 -11.97 8.56 -22.18
CA ASP A 79 -12.95 8.73 -23.26
C ASP A 79 -12.88 10.12 -23.89
N LYS A 80 -12.61 11.15 -23.09
CA LYS A 80 -12.49 12.54 -23.52
C LYS A 80 -11.07 12.88 -23.94
N ILE A 81 -10.06 12.37 -23.25
CA ILE A 81 -8.66 12.72 -23.50
C ILE A 81 -8.12 12.02 -24.74
N VAL A 82 -8.35 10.71 -24.90
CA VAL A 82 -7.84 9.96 -26.05
C VAL A 82 -8.57 10.38 -27.33
N ARG A 83 -9.91 10.44 -27.32
CA ARG A 83 -10.67 10.82 -28.52
C ARG A 83 -10.65 12.32 -28.80
N GLY A 84 -10.71 13.16 -27.77
CA GLY A 84 -10.83 14.61 -27.93
C GLY A 84 -9.48 15.34 -28.10
N LEU A 85 -8.42 14.83 -27.47
CA LEU A 85 -7.09 15.45 -27.46
C LEU A 85 -6.01 14.60 -28.13
N GLN A 86 -6.28 13.34 -28.46
CA GLN A 86 -5.30 12.41 -29.04
C GLN A 86 -4.10 12.15 -28.11
N ILE A 87 -4.33 12.20 -26.79
CA ILE A 87 -3.30 11.96 -25.78
C ILE A 87 -3.56 10.60 -25.14
N THR A 88 -2.77 9.60 -25.53
CA THR A 88 -2.74 8.31 -24.85
C THR A 88 -2.01 8.41 -23.52
N GLN A 89 -2.16 7.38 -22.68
CA GLN A 89 -1.49 7.33 -21.37
C GLN A 89 0.03 7.23 -21.57
N PHE A 90 0.46 6.47 -22.58
CA PHE A 90 1.86 6.42 -23.00
C PHE A 90 2.42 7.80 -23.35
N VAL A 91 1.72 8.56 -24.21
CA VAL A 91 2.13 9.92 -24.60
C VAL A 91 2.18 10.85 -23.38
N TYR A 92 1.23 10.73 -22.47
CA TYR A 92 1.19 11.51 -21.22
C TYR A 92 2.44 11.29 -20.37
N TYR A 93 2.75 10.03 -20.04
CA TYR A 93 3.91 9.72 -19.19
C TYR A 93 5.24 9.95 -19.91
N ARG A 94 5.33 9.67 -21.21
CA ARG A 94 6.53 9.99 -22.00
C ARG A 94 6.85 11.48 -21.94
N ARG A 95 5.85 12.35 -22.10
CA ARG A 95 6.02 13.81 -21.94
C ARG A 95 6.37 14.20 -20.51
N MET A 96 5.78 13.55 -19.51
CA MET A 96 6.11 13.80 -18.10
C MET A 96 7.58 13.49 -17.80
N ILE A 97 8.12 12.38 -18.32
CA ILE A 97 9.54 12.02 -18.15
C ILE A 97 10.44 13.00 -18.89
N ILE A 98 10.07 13.43 -20.10
CA ILE A 98 10.80 14.50 -20.82
C ILE A 98 10.89 15.75 -19.94
N ASP A 99 9.76 16.23 -19.40
CA ASP A 99 9.74 17.41 -18.53
C ASP A 99 10.58 17.21 -17.26
N LEU A 100 10.56 16.01 -16.67
CA LEU A 100 11.34 15.67 -15.47
C LEU A 100 12.85 15.76 -15.74
N ILE A 101 13.31 15.20 -16.87
CA ILE A 101 14.73 15.23 -17.29
C ILE A 101 15.14 16.65 -17.65
N SER A 102 14.33 17.36 -18.44
CA SER A 102 14.60 18.75 -18.85
C SER A 102 14.65 19.72 -17.67
N THR A 103 13.92 19.44 -16.58
CA THR A 103 13.95 20.24 -15.34
C THR A 103 14.93 19.72 -14.29
N GLU A 104 15.74 18.72 -14.62
CA GLU A 104 16.76 18.09 -13.76
C GLU A 104 16.23 17.60 -12.41
N LYS A 105 14.97 17.16 -12.34
CA LYS A 105 14.37 16.67 -11.10
C LYS A 105 14.70 15.20 -10.88
N SER A 106 14.72 14.80 -9.60
CA SER A 106 14.84 13.39 -9.21
C SER A 106 13.57 12.63 -9.57
N TYR A 107 13.73 11.34 -9.92
CA TYR A 107 12.62 10.41 -10.09
C TYR A 107 11.76 10.29 -8.81
N ASP A 108 12.34 10.56 -7.64
CA ASP A 108 11.68 10.50 -6.33
C ASP A 108 10.57 11.54 -6.15
N CYS A 109 10.49 12.52 -7.06
CA CYS A 109 9.41 13.49 -7.09
C CYS A 109 8.10 12.91 -7.63
N LEU A 110 8.13 11.75 -8.32
CA LEU A 110 6.93 11.10 -8.83
C LEU A 110 6.20 10.38 -7.69
N PRO A 111 4.87 10.58 -7.52
CA PRO A 111 4.04 9.76 -6.62
C PRO A 111 4.17 8.26 -6.91
N ASN A 112 3.90 7.40 -5.92
CA ASN A 112 4.17 5.95 -6.03
C ASN A 112 3.38 5.31 -7.16
N PHE A 113 2.08 5.63 -7.26
CA PHE A 113 1.21 5.09 -8.32
C PHE A 113 1.54 5.66 -9.70
N THR A 114 1.95 6.92 -9.78
CA THR A 114 2.44 7.54 -11.03
C THR A 114 3.71 6.83 -11.51
N ALA A 115 4.66 6.60 -10.60
CA ALA A 115 5.91 5.93 -10.90
C ALA A 115 5.69 4.45 -11.30
N ALA A 116 4.79 3.75 -10.60
CA ALA A 116 4.38 2.39 -10.97
C ALA A 116 3.80 2.33 -12.39
N ASP A 117 2.98 3.32 -12.77
CA ASP A 117 2.39 3.37 -14.11
C ASP A 117 3.42 3.76 -15.18
N CYS A 118 4.36 4.65 -14.87
CA CYS A 118 5.52 4.94 -15.72
C CYS A 118 6.36 3.68 -15.97
N LEU A 119 6.63 2.88 -14.93
CA LEU A 119 7.36 1.62 -15.08
C LEU A 119 6.58 0.62 -15.94
N ARG A 120 5.27 0.49 -15.71
CA ARG A 120 4.38 -0.42 -16.46
C ARG A 120 4.30 -0.06 -17.95
N LEU A 121 4.20 1.22 -18.29
CA LEU A 121 4.00 1.69 -19.66
C LEU A 121 5.29 1.96 -20.43
N LEU A 122 6.29 2.59 -19.77
CA LEU A 122 7.54 3.00 -20.41
C LEU A 122 8.69 2.02 -20.13
N GLY A 123 8.60 1.18 -19.10
CA GLY A 123 9.72 0.37 -18.64
C GLY A 123 10.79 1.18 -17.89
N ILE A 124 10.47 2.42 -17.48
CA ILE A 124 11.42 3.34 -16.85
C ILE A 124 11.15 3.38 -15.34
N GLY A 125 11.95 2.62 -14.59
CA GLY A 125 12.07 2.75 -13.14
C GLY A 125 13.15 3.75 -12.75
N ARG A 126 13.42 3.84 -11.44
CA ARG A 126 14.43 4.76 -10.88
C ARG A 126 15.81 4.58 -11.52
N ASN A 127 16.28 3.34 -11.65
CA ASN A 127 17.63 3.05 -12.16
C ASN A 127 17.72 3.38 -13.65
N GLN A 128 16.72 2.97 -14.44
CA GLN A 128 16.64 3.31 -15.86
C GLN A 128 16.56 4.83 -16.08
N TYR A 129 15.84 5.56 -15.21
CA TYR A 129 15.81 7.01 -15.26
C TYR A 129 17.20 7.64 -15.03
N ILE A 130 17.95 7.16 -14.04
CA ILE A 130 19.30 7.66 -13.75
C ILE A 130 20.22 7.42 -14.95
N GLU A 131 20.15 6.23 -15.55
CA GLU A 131 20.90 5.90 -16.77
C GLU A 131 20.53 6.85 -17.92
N LEU A 132 19.24 7.05 -18.18
CA LEU A 132 18.74 7.97 -19.21
C LEU A 132 19.24 9.40 -19.00
N VAL A 133 19.19 9.91 -17.77
CA VAL A 133 19.69 11.25 -17.43
C VAL A 133 21.20 11.35 -17.69
N ASN A 134 21.97 10.33 -17.31
CA ASN A 134 23.42 10.30 -17.54
C ASN A 134 23.75 10.28 -19.04
N THR A 135 23.04 9.46 -19.81
CA THR A 135 23.16 9.40 -21.27
C THR A 135 22.81 10.75 -21.89
N TYR A 136 21.71 11.37 -21.50
CA TYR A 136 21.31 12.69 -21.98
C TYR A 136 22.34 13.78 -21.64
N LYS A 137 22.86 13.81 -20.41
CA LYS A 137 23.93 14.76 -20.00
C LYS A 137 25.23 14.55 -20.78
N SER A 138 25.55 13.31 -21.14
CA SER A 138 26.72 13.02 -21.98
C SER A 138 26.58 13.62 -23.38
N PHE A 139 25.39 13.56 -23.97
CA PHE A 139 25.10 14.15 -25.28
C PHE A 139 25.07 15.68 -25.24
N LEU A 140 24.52 16.29 -24.18
CA LEU A 140 24.57 17.74 -23.97
C LEU A 140 26.01 18.27 -23.92
N SER A 141 26.95 17.47 -23.42
CA SER A 141 28.37 17.85 -23.38
C SER A 141 29.03 17.82 -24.78
N SER A 142 28.42 17.15 -25.76
CA SER A 142 28.93 16.96 -27.12
C SER A 142 28.25 17.86 -28.17
N ILE A 143 27.07 18.41 -27.89
CA ILE A 143 26.23 19.15 -28.83
C ILE A 143 26.14 20.62 -28.38
N GLY A 144 26.08 21.55 -29.33
CA GLY A 144 25.93 23.00 -29.08
C GLY A 144 24.57 23.39 -28.44
N PRO A 145 24.34 24.69 -28.17
CA PRO A 145 23.27 25.16 -27.28
C PRO A 145 21.88 25.30 -27.95
N ASP A 146 21.52 24.45 -28.92
CA ASP A 146 20.19 24.54 -29.56
C ASP A 146 19.14 23.69 -28.82
N GLU A 147 18.24 24.37 -28.08
CA GLU A 147 17.18 23.74 -27.26
C GLU A 147 16.25 22.79 -28.05
N ASN A 148 16.00 23.08 -29.33
CA ASN A 148 15.13 22.25 -30.18
C ASN A 148 15.78 20.91 -30.56
N GLU A 149 17.10 20.90 -30.81
CA GLU A 149 17.83 19.65 -31.10
C GLU A 149 17.92 18.78 -29.85
N ILE A 150 18.08 19.42 -28.69
CA ILE A 150 18.12 18.79 -27.38
C ILE A 150 16.80 18.08 -27.03
N GLN A 151 15.66 18.71 -27.33
CA GLN A 151 14.35 18.09 -27.08
C GLN A 151 14.01 16.98 -28.08
N GLY A 152 14.51 17.09 -29.32
CA GLY A 152 14.48 16.02 -30.32
C GLY A 152 15.24 14.79 -29.84
N LEU A 153 16.43 14.97 -29.27
CA LEU A 153 17.25 13.88 -28.76
C LEU A 153 16.56 13.09 -27.63
N LEU A 154 15.89 13.76 -26.69
CA LEU A 154 15.10 13.07 -25.66
C LEU A 154 13.97 12.23 -26.25
N CYS A 155 13.38 12.68 -27.35
CA CYS A 155 12.37 11.91 -28.07
C CYS A 155 12.98 10.65 -28.71
N ASP A 156 14.23 10.70 -29.13
CA ASP A 156 14.91 9.57 -29.77
C ASP A 156 15.42 8.53 -28.76
N ILE A 157 15.87 8.97 -27.58
CA ILE A 157 16.38 8.09 -26.51
C ILE A 157 15.23 7.39 -25.77
N LEU A 158 14.10 8.08 -25.58
CA LEU A 158 12.96 7.51 -24.87
C LEU A 158 12.19 6.51 -25.73
N PRO A 159 11.52 5.51 -25.12
CA PRO A 159 10.67 4.57 -25.83
C PRO A 159 9.68 5.29 -26.76
N SER A 160 9.51 4.74 -27.97
CA SER A 160 8.56 5.25 -28.97
C SER A 160 7.19 4.55 -28.89
N GLN A 161 7.13 3.39 -28.26
CA GLN A 161 5.93 2.60 -28.03
C GLN A 161 5.88 2.08 -26.58
N PRO A 162 4.68 1.74 -26.07
CA PRO A 162 4.55 1.10 -24.77
C PRO A 162 5.33 -0.22 -24.68
N VAL A 163 5.64 -0.66 -23.46
CA VAL A 163 6.23 -1.98 -23.21
C VAL A 163 5.38 -3.09 -23.85
N ASP A 164 6.01 -3.97 -24.63
CA ASP A 164 5.33 -5.01 -25.41
C ASP A 164 4.73 -6.14 -24.55
N LYS A 165 5.08 -6.26 -23.27
CA LYS A 165 4.63 -7.35 -22.39
C LYS A 165 3.29 -7.05 -21.67
N VAL A 166 2.33 -6.45 -22.37
CA VAL A 166 1.01 -6.15 -21.77
C VAL A 166 0.14 -7.40 -21.71
N ILE A 167 -0.37 -7.71 -20.52
CA ILE A 167 -1.36 -8.78 -20.31
C ILE A 167 -2.74 -8.12 -20.26
N PHE A 168 -3.64 -8.58 -21.13
CA PHE A 168 -5.04 -8.14 -21.14
C PHE A 168 -5.92 -9.24 -20.54
N GLU A 169 -6.64 -8.91 -19.47
CA GLU A 169 -7.61 -9.84 -18.87
C GLU A 169 -8.84 -9.99 -19.77
N PRO A 170 -9.47 -11.19 -19.82
CA PRO A 170 -10.61 -11.46 -20.71
C PRO A 170 -11.81 -10.50 -20.50
N TRP A 171 -11.97 -9.96 -19.29
CA TRP A 171 -13.07 -9.07 -18.92
C TRP A 171 -12.78 -7.58 -19.15
N TYR A 172 -11.57 -7.23 -19.59
CA TYR A 172 -11.26 -5.86 -19.98
C TYR A 172 -12.02 -5.45 -21.23
N VAL A 173 -12.21 -4.14 -21.41
CA VAL A 173 -12.98 -3.56 -22.52
C VAL A 173 -12.04 -2.78 -23.42
N VAL A 174 -11.97 -3.16 -24.69
CA VAL A 174 -11.24 -2.45 -25.74
C VAL A 174 -12.14 -1.35 -26.30
N ARG A 175 -11.61 -0.13 -26.42
CA ARG A 175 -12.31 1.01 -27.01
C ARG A 175 -11.46 1.65 -28.10
N ILE A 176 -12.14 2.17 -29.12
CA ILE A 176 -11.47 2.90 -30.20
C ILE A 176 -10.85 4.20 -29.67
N GLY A 177 -9.57 4.39 -30.00
CA GLY A 177 -8.79 5.60 -29.74
C GLY A 177 -8.95 6.61 -30.86
N SER A 178 -7.85 7.30 -31.19
CA SER A 178 -7.82 8.27 -32.29
C SER A 178 -7.18 7.64 -33.51
N VAL A 179 -8.00 7.19 -34.46
CA VAL A 179 -7.54 6.56 -35.71
C VAL A 179 -7.60 7.56 -36.86
N MET A 180 -6.48 7.75 -37.56
CA MET A 180 -6.38 8.55 -38.79
C MET A 180 -6.46 7.67 -40.04
N LEU A 181 -6.69 8.29 -41.21
CA LEU A 181 -6.72 7.57 -42.48
C LEU A 181 -5.40 6.86 -42.81
N SER A 182 -4.26 7.45 -42.41
CA SER A 182 -2.94 6.83 -42.56
C SER A 182 -2.82 5.52 -41.78
N ASP A 183 -3.45 5.45 -40.60
CA ASP A 183 -3.38 4.29 -39.72
C ASP A 183 -4.19 3.12 -40.30
N ILE A 184 -5.33 3.43 -40.92
CA ILE A 184 -6.15 2.45 -41.64
C ILE A 184 -5.38 1.88 -42.85
N GLN A 185 -4.67 2.74 -43.59
CA GLN A 185 -3.84 2.31 -44.72
C GLN A 185 -2.70 1.39 -44.27
N ALA A 186 -2.06 1.67 -43.15
CA ALA A 186 -0.97 0.88 -42.58
C ALA A 186 -1.43 -0.41 -41.85
N SER A 187 -2.72 -0.58 -41.59
CA SER A 187 -3.27 -1.73 -40.86
C SER A 187 -3.58 -2.91 -41.76
N THR A 188 -3.47 -4.13 -41.21
CA THR A 188 -3.86 -5.37 -41.90
C THR A 188 -5.37 -5.48 -42.07
N ASP A 189 -5.86 -6.35 -42.96
CA ASP A 189 -7.31 -6.51 -43.16
C ASP A 189 -8.03 -6.98 -41.88
N SER A 190 -7.39 -7.84 -41.08
CA SER A 190 -7.93 -8.28 -39.78
C SER A 190 -8.04 -7.14 -38.75
N GLU A 191 -7.04 -6.25 -38.72
CA GLU A 191 -7.05 -5.05 -37.87
C GLU A 191 -8.10 -4.05 -38.33
N ARG A 192 -8.27 -3.86 -39.64
CA ARG A 192 -9.31 -2.98 -40.21
C ARG A 192 -10.71 -3.45 -39.82
N ILE A 193 -10.99 -4.74 -39.97
CA ILE A 193 -12.27 -5.32 -39.55
C ILE A 193 -12.52 -5.07 -38.05
N THR A 194 -11.49 -5.25 -37.21
CA THR A 194 -11.60 -5.02 -35.77
C THR A 194 -11.81 -3.53 -35.45
N ILE A 195 -11.14 -2.63 -36.16
CA ILE A 195 -11.32 -1.18 -36.04
C ILE A 195 -12.75 -0.79 -36.42
N ASP A 196 -13.27 -1.30 -37.54
CA ASP A 196 -14.63 -1.01 -38.00
C ASP A 196 -15.67 -1.48 -36.97
N GLN A 197 -15.52 -2.70 -36.44
CA GLN A 197 -16.35 -3.22 -35.35
C GLN A 197 -16.32 -2.32 -34.11
N LEU A 198 -15.12 -1.86 -33.70
CA LEU A 198 -14.97 -0.96 -32.55
C LEU A 198 -15.58 0.43 -32.81
N ILE A 199 -15.59 0.91 -34.05
CA ILE A 199 -16.23 2.17 -34.43
C ILE A 199 -17.75 2.02 -34.34
N ASP A 200 -18.31 0.96 -34.89
CA ASP A 200 -19.75 0.69 -34.89
C ASP A 200 -20.30 0.57 -33.46
N GLU A 201 -19.62 -0.19 -32.61
CA GLU A 201 -19.96 -0.33 -31.19
C GLU A 201 -19.79 0.99 -30.42
N SER A 202 -18.84 1.83 -30.81
CA SER A 202 -18.61 3.12 -30.14
C SER A 202 -19.65 4.20 -30.44
N ASN A 203 -20.37 4.05 -31.56
CA ASN A 203 -21.44 4.96 -31.97
C ASN A 203 -22.78 4.60 -31.34
N GLN A 204 -22.97 3.31 -31.01
CA GLN A 204 -24.02 2.90 -30.10
C GLN A 204 -23.61 3.33 -28.68
N VAL A 205 -24.57 3.57 -27.79
CA VAL A 205 -24.32 3.92 -26.37
C VAL A 205 -23.78 2.70 -25.59
N GLY A 206 -23.01 1.84 -26.26
CA GLY A 206 -22.56 0.53 -25.82
C GLY A 206 -21.25 0.58 -25.04
N PRO A 207 -21.03 -0.42 -24.16
CA PRO A 207 -19.70 -0.70 -23.64
C PRO A 207 -18.82 -1.12 -24.83
N GLY A 208 -17.53 -0.81 -24.83
CA GLY A 208 -16.64 -1.32 -25.88
C GLY A 208 -16.63 -2.86 -25.94
N ILE A 209 -15.84 -3.43 -26.84
CA ILE A 209 -15.80 -4.88 -27.03
C ILE A 209 -14.93 -5.51 -25.93
N LEU A 210 -15.35 -6.64 -25.36
CA LEU A 210 -14.56 -7.36 -24.37
C LEU A 210 -13.33 -8.00 -25.02
N VAL A 211 -12.22 -8.03 -24.29
CA VAL A 211 -10.97 -8.66 -24.76
C VAL A 211 -11.17 -10.12 -25.10
N LYS A 212 -12.00 -10.86 -24.36
CA LYS A 212 -12.30 -12.28 -24.64
C LYS A 212 -12.91 -12.52 -26.03
N ASP A 213 -13.56 -11.51 -26.62
CA ASP A 213 -14.28 -11.62 -27.88
C ASP A 213 -13.39 -11.20 -29.07
N LEU A 214 -12.13 -10.84 -28.82
CA LEU A 214 -11.17 -10.34 -29.81
C LEU A 214 -9.85 -11.14 -29.78
N ASP A 215 -9.11 -11.12 -30.89
CA ASP A 215 -7.78 -11.74 -30.95
C ASP A 215 -6.76 -10.88 -30.18
N GLN A 216 -6.09 -11.49 -29.20
CA GLN A 216 -5.09 -10.83 -28.36
C GLN A 216 -3.93 -10.23 -29.16
N ASN A 217 -3.50 -10.87 -30.26
CA ASN A 217 -2.39 -10.35 -31.07
C ASN A 217 -2.79 -9.08 -31.82
N ILE A 218 -4.03 -9.04 -32.33
CA ILE A 218 -4.60 -7.88 -33.00
C ILE A 218 -4.74 -6.72 -32.01
N ILE A 219 -5.34 -6.98 -30.83
CA ILE A 219 -5.50 -5.96 -29.78
C ILE A 219 -4.13 -5.40 -29.38
N LYS A 220 -3.13 -6.26 -29.18
CA LYS A 220 -1.78 -5.87 -28.82
C LYS A 220 -1.15 -4.96 -29.88
N GLY A 221 -1.23 -5.34 -31.16
CA GLY A 221 -0.72 -4.52 -32.27
C GLY A 221 -1.41 -3.16 -32.40
N LEU A 222 -2.72 -3.11 -32.18
CA LEU A 222 -3.49 -1.85 -32.16
C LEU A 222 -3.16 -0.98 -30.94
N TYR A 223 -2.95 -1.61 -29.77
CA TYR A 223 -2.64 -0.92 -28.51
C TYR A 223 -1.26 -0.27 -28.54
N LEU A 224 -0.23 -0.98 -29.03
CA LEU A 224 1.14 -0.45 -29.13
C LEU A 224 1.24 0.75 -30.07
N ARG A 225 0.40 0.79 -31.10
CA ARG A 225 0.26 1.95 -32.01
C ARG A 225 -0.64 3.05 -31.47
N GLY A 226 -1.26 2.86 -30.29
CA GLY A 226 -2.15 3.84 -29.66
C GLY A 226 -3.51 4.01 -30.36
N LEU A 227 -3.89 3.09 -31.25
CA LEU A 227 -5.13 3.14 -32.02
C LEU A 227 -6.35 2.72 -31.19
N VAL A 228 -6.12 1.90 -30.16
CA VAL A 228 -7.12 1.49 -29.19
C VAL A 228 -6.64 1.78 -27.78
N TYR A 229 -7.59 1.81 -26.85
CA TYR A 229 -7.28 1.96 -25.45
C TYR A 229 -8.14 1.05 -24.58
N ILE A 230 -7.58 0.64 -23.44
CA ILE A 230 -8.22 -0.33 -22.54
C ILE A 230 -8.94 0.37 -21.41
N ASP A 231 -10.21 0.03 -21.25
CA ASP A 231 -11.08 0.38 -20.13
C ASP A 231 -11.26 -0.85 -19.22
N ILE A 232 -11.26 -0.63 -17.90
CA ILE A 232 -11.30 -1.71 -16.90
C ILE A 232 -12.56 -1.49 -16.06
N PRO A 233 -13.69 -2.11 -16.44
CA PRO A 233 -14.98 -1.82 -15.86
C PRO A 233 -15.15 -2.48 -14.48
N VAL A 234 -15.46 -1.68 -13.45
CA VAL A 234 -15.74 -2.16 -12.10
C VAL A 234 -17.18 -1.83 -11.69
N SER A 235 -17.92 -2.86 -11.30
CA SER A 235 -19.31 -2.80 -10.83
C SER A 235 -19.40 -2.62 -9.31
N CYS A 236 -20.58 -2.25 -8.80
CA CYS A 236 -20.79 -2.06 -7.35
C CYS A 236 -20.63 -3.34 -6.53
N ASP A 237 -20.96 -4.48 -7.14
CA ASP A 237 -20.99 -5.79 -6.49
C ASP A 237 -19.68 -6.56 -6.66
N ASP A 238 -18.76 -6.01 -7.46
CA ASP A 238 -17.44 -6.61 -7.67
C ASP A 238 -16.66 -6.62 -6.35
N LYS A 239 -15.89 -7.68 -6.15
CA LYS A 239 -14.96 -7.83 -5.02
C LYS A 239 -13.54 -7.82 -5.56
N ILE A 240 -12.67 -7.07 -4.91
CA ILE A 240 -11.25 -6.96 -5.26
C ILE A 240 -10.39 -7.55 -4.15
N CYS A 241 -9.35 -8.27 -4.52
CA CYS A 241 -8.34 -8.75 -3.59
C CYS A 241 -6.97 -8.17 -3.97
N VAL A 242 -6.20 -7.77 -2.96
CA VAL A 242 -4.84 -7.27 -3.13
C VAL A 242 -3.89 -8.44 -2.84
N PRO A 243 -3.23 -9.03 -3.85
CA PRO A 243 -2.22 -10.05 -3.62
C PRO A 243 -0.93 -9.43 -3.06
N THR A 244 0.05 -10.28 -2.78
CA THR A 244 1.40 -9.84 -2.42
C THR A 244 1.99 -8.97 -3.53
N LEU A 245 2.45 -7.78 -3.15
CA LEU A 245 3.03 -6.82 -4.08
C LEU A 245 4.43 -7.28 -4.52
N GLU A 246 4.59 -7.47 -5.82
CA GLU A 246 5.89 -7.67 -6.45
C GLU A 246 6.33 -6.41 -7.19
N GLY A 247 7.58 -5.99 -6.97
CA GLY A 247 8.20 -4.85 -7.65
C GLY A 247 7.49 -3.49 -7.48
N PHE A 248 6.82 -3.28 -6.34
CA PHE A 248 6.21 -2.00 -5.99
C PHE A 248 7.23 -0.86 -5.97
N VAL A 249 6.87 0.27 -6.58
CA VAL A 249 7.73 1.46 -6.64
C VAL A 249 7.46 2.35 -5.44
N MET A 250 8.44 2.41 -4.53
CA MET A 250 8.38 3.25 -3.33
C MET A 250 9.16 4.55 -3.55
N ASN A 251 8.42 5.63 -3.79
CA ASN A 251 8.91 7.00 -3.80
C ASN A 251 8.33 7.77 -2.60
N ARG A 252 8.44 9.11 -2.61
CA ARG A 252 7.90 9.97 -1.55
C ARG A 252 6.40 10.23 -1.74
N ILE A 253 5.64 10.14 -0.65
CA ILE A 253 4.21 10.47 -0.65
C ILE A 253 4.05 11.95 -0.98
N SER A 254 3.30 12.24 -2.05
CA SER A 254 3.16 13.61 -2.59
C SER A 254 2.03 14.40 -1.92
N GLY A 255 1.21 13.73 -1.10
CA GLY A 255 0.05 14.31 -0.43
C GLY A 255 -1.17 14.51 -1.34
N ASP A 256 -1.21 13.86 -2.50
CA ASP A 256 -2.33 13.92 -3.44
C ASP A 256 -3.59 13.23 -2.86
N SER A 257 -4.77 13.82 -3.09
CA SER A 257 -6.04 13.30 -2.59
C SER A 257 -6.37 11.92 -3.17
N ARG A 258 -6.00 11.67 -4.44
CA ARG A 258 -6.17 10.36 -5.07
C ARG A 258 -5.23 9.30 -4.49
N GLU A 259 -3.95 9.63 -4.36
CA GLU A 259 -2.96 8.73 -3.75
C GLU A 259 -3.39 8.34 -2.32
N ASN A 260 -3.86 9.32 -1.54
CA ASN A 260 -4.42 9.06 -0.21
C ASN A 260 -5.63 8.11 -0.25
N LEU A 261 -6.56 8.28 -1.21
CA LEU A 261 -7.68 7.36 -1.38
C LEU A 261 -7.23 5.94 -1.74
N LEU A 262 -6.22 5.81 -2.61
CA LEU A 262 -5.65 4.51 -2.99
C LEU A 262 -5.07 3.81 -1.76
N TYR A 263 -4.28 4.50 -0.92
CA TYR A 263 -3.79 3.90 0.33
C TYR A 263 -4.91 3.53 1.31
N LYS A 264 -5.95 4.35 1.43
CA LYS A 264 -7.13 4.00 2.25
C LYS A 264 -7.77 2.69 1.75
N ILE A 265 -7.85 2.49 0.42
CA ILE A 265 -8.38 1.25 -0.17
C ILE A 265 -7.43 0.07 0.06
N PHE A 266 -6.11 0.25 -0.02
CA PHE A 266 -5.16 -0.82 0.29
C PHE A 266 -5.36 -1.43 1.67
N VAL A 267 -5.56 -0.58 2.69
CA VAL A 267 -5.74 -1.05 4.08
C VAL A 267 -7.12 -1.69 4.30
N THR A 268 -8.12 -1.26 3.55
CA THR A 268 -9.53 -1.62 3.80
C THR A 268 -10.09 -2.68 2.88
N ALA A 269 -9.44 -2.93 1.74
CA ALA A 269 -9.84 -3.95 0.79
C ALA A 269 -9.82 -5.33 1.45
N ASP A 270 -10.91 -6.06 1.27
CA ASP A 270 -11.06 -7.43 1.71
C ASP A 270 -11.76 -8.25 0.63
N GLU A 271 -11.36 -9.50 0.48
CA GLU A 271 -11.91 -10.43 -0.50
C GLU A 271 -13.42 -10.64 -0.36
N ASN A 272 -13.99 -10.40 0.82
CA ASN A 272 -15.41 -10.59 1.09
C ASN A 272 -16.24 -9.30 0.95
N THR A 273 -15.58 -8.14 0.82
CA THR A 273 -16.24 -6.83 0.70
C THR A 273 -16.43 -6.44 -0.75
N SER A 274 -17.64 -6.01 -1.11
CA SER A 274 -17.92 -5.44 -2.44
C SER A 274 -17.46 -3.98 -2.51
N VAL A 275 -17.33 -3.44 -3.73
CA VAL A 275 -16.94 -2.04 -3.97
C VAL A 275 -17.94 -1.04 -3.35
N SER A 276 -19.24 -1.35 -3.40
CA SER A 276 -20.29 -0.52 -2.76
C SER A 276 -20.14 -0.49 -1.24
N GLU A 277 -20.00 -1.67 -0.65
CA GLU A 277 -19.73 -1.88 0.76
C GLU A 277 -18.47 -1.16 1.25
N LEU A 278 -17.41 -1.20 0.45
CA LEU A 278 -16.15 -0.51 0.71
C LEU A 278 -16.33 1.01 0.71
N ALA A 279 -17.10 1.54 -0.24
CA ALA A 279 -17.41 2.97 -0.33
C ALA A 279 -18.21 3.46 0.88
N GLU A 280 -19.19 2.68 1.34
CA GLU A 280 -19.92 2.95 2.58
C GLU A 280 -18.97 2.97 3.79
N CYS A 281 -18.09 1.97 3.91
CA CYS A 281 -17.09 1.90 4.97
C CYS A 281 -16.12 3.09 4.96
N LEU A 282 -15.74 3.60 3.79
CA LEU A 282 -14.82 4.74 3.66
C LEU A 282 -15.53 6.11 3.72
N GLN A 283 -16.87 6.17 3.63
CA GLN A 283 -17.64 7.42 3.42
C GLN A 283 -17.20 8.20 2.18
N VAL A 284 -16.90 7.47 1.10
CA VAL A 284 -16.48 8.05 -0.19
C VAL A 284 -17.51 7.70 -1.25
N ASP A 285 -17.66 8.56 -2.28
CA ASP A 285 -18.52 8.25 -3.42
C ASP A 285 -18.13 6.91 -4.08
N VAL A 286 -19.15 6.10 -4.39
CA VAL A 286 -18.95 4.75 -4.94
C VAL A 286 -18.21 4.81 -6.28
N ASN A 287 -18.41 5.87 -7.09
CA ASN A 287 -17.71 5.99 -8.37
C ASN A 287 -16.22 6.26 -8.16
N SER A 288 -15.84 7.04 -7.15
CA SER A 288 -14.43 7.24 -6.78
C SER A 288 -13.76 5.92 -6.38
N VAL A 289 -14.46 5.07 -5.62
CA VAL A 289 -13.95 3.74 -5.25
C VAL A 289 -13.88 2.80 -6.45
N LYS A 290 -14.86 2.83 -7.37
CA LYS A 290 -14.80 2.08 -8.65
C LYS A 290 -13.60 2.50 -9.50
N GLN A 291 -13.34 3.81 -9.59
CA GLN A 291 -12.20 4.34 -10.34
C GLN A 291 -10.88 3.89 -9.72
N ALA A 292 -10.76 3.95 -8.40
CA ALA A 292 -9.59 3.47 -7.68
C ALA A 292 -9.38 1.95 -7.85
N ALA A 293 -10.45 1.15 -7.73
CA ALA A 293 -10.40 -0.29 -7.98
C ALA A 293 -9.99 -0.62 -9.42
N SER A 294 -10.48 0.15 -10.40
CA SER A 294 -10.07 0.06 -11.81
C SER A 294 -8.58 0.35 -11.99
N ILE A 295 -8.06 1.37 -11.31
CA ILE A 295 -6.62 1.69 -11.30
C ILE A 295 -5.80 0.56 -10.66
N PHE A 296 -6.23 -0.02 -9.54
CA PHE A 296 -5.53 -1.15 -8.93
C PHE A 296 -5.46 -2.39 -9.81
N CYS A 297 -6.57 -2.74 -10.46
CA CYS A 297 -6.57 -3.83 -11.45
C CYS A 297 -5.62 -3.50 -12.62
N ARG A 298 -5.61 -2.25 -13.08
CA ARG A 298 -4.73 -1.80 -14.16
C ARG A 298 -3.25 -1.90 -13.84
N LEU A 299 -2.88 -1.51 -12.63
CA LEU A 299 -1.50 -1.51 -12.16
C LEU A 299 -1.04 -2.91 -11.74
N GLY A 300 -1.94 -3.89 -11.71
CA GLY A 300 -1.65 -5.25 -11.27
C GLY A 300 -1.62 -5.41 -9.75
N PHE A 301 -2.05 -4.39 -8.99
CA PHE A 301 -2.09 -4.42 -7.52
C PHE A 301 -3.34 -5.07 -6.95
N ALA A 302 -4.38 -5.26 -7.76
CA ALA A 302 -5.57 -5.99 -7.34
C ALA A 302 -6.08 -6.91 -8.45
N GLN A 303 -6.77 -7.96 -8.05
CA GLN A 303 -7.48 -8.86 -8.95
C GLN A 303 -8.97 -8.81 -8.63
N LYS A 304 -9.80 -8.81 -9.67
CA LYS A 304 -11.25 -8.95 -9.54
C LYS A 304 -11.57 -10.43 -9.30
N ARG A 305 -12.27 -10.74 -8.21
CA ARG A 305 -12.75 -12.12 -7.98
C ARG A 305 -13.91 -12.44 -8.93
N ILE A 306 -13.68 -13.32 -9.89
CA ILE A 306 -14.70 -13.82 -10.81
C ILE A 306 -15.15 -15.20 -10.31
N GLY A 307 -16.08 -15.23 -9.35
CA GLY A 307 -16.58 -16.48 -8.75
C GLY A 307 -15.53 -17.26 -7.94
N ARG A 308 -15.96 -18.30 -7.21
CA ARG A 308 -15.04 -19.32 -6.68
C ARG A 308 -14.68 -20.24 -7.84
N LEU A 309 -13.58 -19.96 -8.53
CA LEU A 309 -12.94 -20.93 -9.40
C LEU A 309 -11.49 -21.09 -8.94
N GLU A 310 -11.18 -22.29 -8.48
CA GLU A 310 -9.82 -22.77 -8.24
C GLU A 310 -9.06 -22.76 -9.57
N SER A 311 -8.47 -21.64 -9.93
CA SER A 311 -7.45 -21.58 -10.96
C SER A 311 -6.56 -20.38 -10.72
N ARG A 312 -5.45 -20.67 -10.06
CA ARG A 312 -4.23 -19.87 -9.90
C ARG A 312 -3.94 -19.05 -11.17
N THR A 313 -4.24 -17.76 -11.14
CA THR A 313 -3.59 -16.80 -12.04
C THR A 313 -2.25 -16.46 -11.40
N GLN A 314 -1.16 -16.81 -12.07
CA GLN A 314 0.20 -16.51 -11.62
C GLN A 314 0.33 -15.01 -11.28
N PRO A 315 0.98 -14.64 -10.16
CA PRO A 315 1.23 -13.25 -9.83
C PRO A 315 2.06 -12.55 -10.92
N PHE A 316 1.81 -11.25 -11.07
CA PHE A 316 2.43 -10.38 -12.06
C PHE A 316 3.91 -10.17 -11.73
N GLN A 317 4.80 -10.86 -12.45
CA GLN A 317 6.24 -10.60 -12.41
C GLN A 317 6.56 -9.34 -13.23
N ILE A 318 7.07 -8.30 -12.57
CA ILE A 318 7.78 -7.22 -13.27
C ILE A 318 9.11 -7.80 -13.78
N PRO A 319 9.36 -7.83 -15.10
CA PRO A 319 10.56 -8.47 -15.61
C PRO A 319 11.78 -7.58 -15.32
N ILE A 320 12.58 -7.98 -14.34
CA ILE A 320 13.97 -7.55 -14.22
C ILE A 320 14.79 -8.54 -15.06
N SER A 321 15.41 -8.05 -16.13
CA SER A 321 16.33 -8.84 -16.96
C SER A 321 17.57 -9.21 -16.14
N ILE A 322 17.65 -10.46 -15.71
CA ILE A 322 18.90 -11.11 -15.33
C ILE A 322 18.99 -12.35 -16.23
N GLU A 323 19.88 -12.29 -17.20
CA GLU A 323 20.29 -13.46 -17.98
C GLU A 323 21.12 -14.36 -17.06
N GLU A 324 20.71 -15.61 -16.86
CA GLU A 324 21.65 -16.72 -16.61
C GLU A 324 20.97 -18.07 -16.89
N SER A 325 21.73 -18.95 -17.51
CA SER A 325 21.31 -20.09 -18.31
C SER A 325 21.17 -21.41 -17.52
N ASP A 326 20.28 -22.27 -18.03
CA ASP A 326 20.34 -23.75 -18.04
C ASP A 326 20.47 -24.55 -16.72
N THR A 327 19.45 -25.33 -16.33
CA THR A 327 19.29 -26.77 -16.70
C THR A 327 18.11 -27.44 -15.97
N LEU A 328 17.30 -28.18 -16.74
CA LEU A 328 16.17 -29.02 -16.36
C LEU A 328 16.57 -30.29 -15.60
N LEU A 329 15.81 -30.69 -14.58
CA LEU A 329 15.50 -32.10 -14.30
C LEU A 329 14.07 -32.25 -13.78
N HIS A 330 13.23 -32.88 -14.59
CA HIS A 330 11.91 -33.40 -14.23
C HIS A 330 12.05 -34.53 -13.21
N THR A 331 11.20 -34.55 -12.17
CA THR A 331 10.91 -35.78 -11.43
C THR A 331 9.42 -35.78 -11.10
N GLU A 332 8.69 -36.59 -11.85
CA GLU A 332 7.30 -36.95 -11.60
C GLU A 332 7.21 -37.70 -10.26
N ASN A 333 6.22 -37.37 -9.41
CA ASN A 333 5.72 -38.32 -8.42
C ASN A 333 4.23 -38.09 -8.15
N SER A 334 3.50 -39.19 -8.32
CA SER A 334 2.06 -39.40 -8.25
C SER A 334 1.44 -39.11 -6.89
N VAL A 335 0.33 -38.37 -6.88
CA VAL A 335 -0.57 -38.19 -5.74
C VAL A 335 -1.50 -39.40 -5.66
N VAL A 336 -1.55 -40.04 -4.48
CA VAL A 336 -2.54 -41.07 -4.13
C VAL A 336 -3.57 -40.42 -3.23
N ASP A 337 -4.81 -40.31 -3.72
CA ASP A 337 -5.96 -39.80 -3.00
C ASP A 337 -6.33 -40.70 -1.82
N ALA A 338 -6.47 -40.12 -0.63
CA ALA A 338 -7.12 -40.73 0.51
C ALA A 338 -8.24 -39.81 1.01
N ASN A 339 -9.47 -40.16 0.65
CA ASN A 339 -10.71 -39.59 1.16
C ASN A 339 -10.78 -39.69 2.68
N LEU A 340 -11.13 -38.58 3.37
CA LEU A 340 -11.68 -38.64 4.72
C LEU A 340 -12.95 -37.79 4.78
N ASP A 341 -14.01 -38.45 5.24
CA ASP A 341 -15.42 -38.08 5.13
C ASP A 341 -15.81 -36.76 5.81
N SER A 342 -16.79 -36.12 5.16
CA SER A 342 -17.43 -34.85 5.48
C SER A 342 -18.41 -34.99 6.65
N PHE A 343 -18.39 -34.04 7.59
CA PHE A 343 -19.51 -33.82 8.52
C PHE A 343 -20.51 -32.81 7.91
N PRO A 344 -21.84 -33.05 8.01
CA PRO A 344 -22.82 -32.21 7.33
C PRO A 344 -23.11 -30.91 8.10
N SER A 345 -23.01 -29.79 7.41
CA SER A 345 -23.41 -28.45 7.83
C SER A 345 -24.94 -28.29 7.77
N ILE A 346 -25.53 -27.75 8.85
CA ILE A 346 -26.93 -27.32 8.91
C ILE A 346 -26.97 -25.78 8.93
N ASP A 347 -27.82 -25.28 8.01
CA ASP A 347 -28.41 -23.94 7.86
C ASP A 347 -27.62 -22.81 7.16
N ASP A 348 -28.00 -22.65 5.89
CA ASP A 348 -27.73 -21.57 4.94
C ASP A 348 -28.36 -20.23 5.37
N HIS A 349 -27.52 -19.32 5.86
CA HIS A 349 -27.58 -17.89 5.57
C HIS A 349 -26.14 -17.42 5.31
N PRO A 350 -25.84 -16.58 4.29
CA PRO A 350 -24.48 -16.12 4.03
C PRO A 350 -24.09 -15.07 5.08
N GLN A 351 -23.89 -15.49 6.33
CA GLN A 351 -23.23 -14.66 7.32
C GLN A 351 -21.75 -14.59 6.90
N GLN A 352 -21.30 -13.39 6.51
CA GLN A 352 -19.89 -13.10 6.31
C GLN A 352 -19.12 -13.60 7.54
N LYS A 353 -18.27 -14.62 7.35
CA LYS A 353 -17.44 -15.16 8.41
C LYS A 353 -16.38 -14.09 8.75
N LYS A 354 -16.53 -13.49 9.93
CA LYS A 354 -15.61 -12.46 10.41
C LYS A 354 -14.31 -13.11 10.89
N LYS A 355 -13.20 -12.47 10.55
CA LYS A 355 -11.83 -12.98 10.73
C LYS A 355 -11.24 -12.59 12.09
N LEU A 356 -10.14 -13.22 12.46
CA LEU A 356 -9.23 -12.75 13.50
C LEU A 356 -8.23 -11.77 12.88
N VAL A 357 -7.90 -10.67 13.54
CA VAL A 357 -6.82 -9.79 13.09
C VAL A 357 -5.69 -9.71 14.11
N LEU A 358 -4.47 -9.85 13.63
CA LEU A 358 -3.25 -9.66 14.39
C LEU A 358 -2.65 -8.29 14.07
N ILE A 359 -2.46 -7.46 15.09
CA ILE A 359 -1.85 -6.13 14.94
C ILE A 359 -0.37 -6.18 15.31
N PHE A 360 0.48 -5.67 14.42
CA PHE A 360 1.92 -5.56 14.62
C PHE A 360 2.43 -4.13 14.35
N ASP A 361 3.67 -3.84 14.75
CA ASP A 361 4.29 -2.51 14.62
C ASP A 361 5.23 -2.43 13.39
N SER A 362 5.83 -1.26 13.16
CA SER A 362 6.78 -1.08 12.04
C SER A 362 8.09 -1.84 12.19
N THR A 363 8.39 -2.38 13.39
CA THR A 363 9.67 -3.05 13.64
C THR A 363 9.78 -4.36 12.86
N ILE A 364 8.71 -5.16 12.80
CA ILE A 364 8.69 -6.41 12.04
C ILE A 364 8.98 -6.14 10.57
N THR A 365 8.31 -5.15 9.97
CA THR A 365 8.55 -4.77 8.58
C THR A 365 9.98 -4.29 8.35
N ALA A 366 10.55 -3.53 9.28
CA ALA A 366 11.92 -3.05 9.17
C ALA A 366 12.93 -4.22 9.20
N TYR A 367 12.75 -5.18 10.11
CA TYR A 367 13.58 -6.38 10.16
C TYR A 367 13.48 -7.20 8.87
N LEU A 368 12.28 -7.35 8.32
CA LEU A 368 12.07 -8.10 7.08
C LEU A 368 12.65 -7.41 5.84
N MET A 369 12.68 -6.07 5.83
CA MET A 369 13.22 -5.31 4.69
C MET A 369 14.75 -5.09 4.77
N MET A 370 15.31 -4.99 5.98
CA MET A 370 16.76 -4.81 6.20
C MET A 370 17.51 -6.13 6.35
N GLY A 371 16.80 -7.21 6.71
CA GLY A 371 17.38 -8.54 6.83
C GLY A 371 17.84 -9.09 5.49
N ASN A 372 18.94 -9.85 5.50
CA ASN A 372 19.41 -10.61 4.33
C ASN A 372 18.56 -11.87 4.14
N LEU A 373 17.26 -11.68 3.92
CA LEU A 373 16.25 -12.73 3.81
C LEU A 373 16.15 -13.24 2.37
N SER A 374 15.56 -14.42 2.19
CA SER A 374 15.36 -14.99 0.84
C SER A 374 14.61 -14.02 -0.07
N PRO A 375 14.91 -14.00 -1.37
CA PRO A 375 14.27 -13.08 -2.32
C PRO A 375 12.74 -13.19 -2.33
N ASN A 376 12.20 -14.37 -2.02
CA ASN A 376 10.75 -14.64 -1.97
C ASN A 376 10.04 -13.90 -0.82
N LEU A 377 10.75 -13.58 0.26
CA LEU A 377 10.15 -12.96 1.45
C LEU A 377 9.99 -11.44 1.29
N LYS A 378 10.75 -10.84 0.37
CA LYS A 378 10.74 -9.39 0.12
C LYS A 378 9.38 -8.88 -0.37
N PRO A 379 8.67 -9.54 -1.31
CA PRO A 379 7.28 -9.22 -1.65
C PRO A 379 6.34 -9.11 -0.44
N HIS A 380 6.39 -10.08 0.49
CA HIS A 380 5.56 -10.05 1.70
C HIS A 380 5.93 -8.88 2.61
N ALA A 381 7.23 -8.62 2.80
CA ALA A 381 7.72 -7.50 3.58
C ALA A 381 7.28 -6.14 3.03
N VAL A 382 7.39 -5.96 1.71
CA VAL A 382 6.93 -4.76 0.99
C VAL A 382 5.41 -4.61 1.13
N THR A 383 4.66 -5.70 0.99
CA THR A 383 3.20 -5.70 1.16
C THR A 383 2.81 -5.27 2.57
N MET A 384 3.42 -5.85 3.59
CA MET A 384 3.19 -5.48 4.99
C MET A 384 3.58 -4.03 5.30
N PHE A 385 4.54 -3.47 4.57
CA PHE A 385 4.97 -2.08 4.75
C PHE A 385 4.08 -1.08 4.04
N GLU A 386 3.79 -1.30 2.75
CA GLU A 386 3.07 -0.38 1.85
C GLU A 386 1.55 -0.53 1.95
N VAL A 387 1.04 -1.76 1.86
CA VAL A 387 -0.40 -2.05 2.02
C VAL A 387 -0.77 -1.96 3.49
N GLY A 388 0.12 -2.40 4.38
CA GLY A 388 -0.16 -2.46 5.81
C GLY A 388 -1.07 -3.60 6.23
N LYS A 389 -1.41 -4.51 5.31
CA LYS A 389 -2.26 -5.69 5.55
C LYS A 389 -1.71 -6.87 4.75
N LEU A 390 -1.69 -8.05 5.36
CA LEU A 390 -1.48 -9.35 4.72
C LEU A 390 -2.73 -10.20 4.97
N SER A 391 -3.40 -10.63 3.91
CA SER A 391 -4.60 -11.47 4.00
C SER A 391 -4.26 -12.93 4.32
N ASP A 392 -5.23 -13.68 4.80
CA ASP A 392 -5.16 -15.14 5.04
C ASP A 392 -4.45 -15.92 3.90
N ASP A 393 -4.85 -15.67 2.64
CA ASP A 393 -4.26 -16.30 1.45
C ASP A 393 -2.74 -16.05 1.35
N SER A 394 -2.31 -14.82 1.62
CA SER A 394 -0.91 -14.41 1.53
C SER A 394 -0.11 -14.81 2.77
N LEU A 395 -0.77 -14.86 3.94
CA LEU A 395 -0.19 -15.23 5.22
C LEU A 395 0.31 -16.67 5.21
N ASN A 396 -0.44 -17.60 4.60
CA ASN A 396 -0.02 -18.98 4.46
C ASN A 396 1.24 -19.13 3.60
N SER A 397 1.35 -18.36 2.51
CA SER A 397 2.57 -18.32 1.68
C SER A 397 3.76 -17.74 2.45
N PHE A 398 3.52 -16.67 3.22
CA PHE A 398 4.54 -16.04 4.05
C PHE A 398 5.09 -16.98 5.13
N ILE A 399 4.20 -17.68 5.87
CA ILE A 399 4.59 -18.67 6.88
C ILE A 399 5.36 -19.82 6.24
N PHE A 400 4.92 -20.29 5.08
CA PHE A 400 5.61 -21.33 4.33
C PHE A 400 7.05 -20.92 4.01
N GLU A 401 7.26 -19.73 3.46
CA GLU A 401 8.60 -19.22 3.13
C GLU A 401 9.49 -19.03 4.37
N LEU A 402 8.93 -18.56 5.48
CA LEU A 402 9.66 -18.45 6.75
C LEU A 402 10.12 -19.80 7.29
N ASN A 403 9.27 -20.83 7.20
CA ASN A 403 9.62 -22.18 7.62
C ASN A 403 10.77 -22.77 6.79
N HIS A 404 10.92 -22.35 5.52
CA HIS A 404 12.04 -22.78 4.67
C HIS A 404 13.37 -22.13 5.04
N LEU A 405 13.37 -21.03 5.81
CA LEU A 405 14.58 -20.34 6.27
C LEU A 405 15.15 -20.92 7.58
N ALA A 406 14.36 -21.68 8.35
CA ALA A 406 14.80 -22.30 9.60
C ALA A 406 15.39 -23.70 9.34
N PRO A 407 16.71 -23.94 9.50
CA PRO A 407 17.27 -25.29 9.33
C PRO A 407 16.82 -26.23 10.45
N VAL A 408 16.33 -27.41 10.05
CA VAL A 408 16.01 -28.55 10.90
C VAL A 408 17.27 -28.96 11.69
N SER A 409 17.41 -28.55 12.95
CA SER A 409 18.51 -29.01 13.84
C SER A 409 18.23 -28.81 15.34
N GLU A 410 17.29 -29.60 15.86
CA GLU A 410 17.43 -30.46 17.05
C GLU A 410 16.07 -30.67 17.73
N GLY A 411 15.56 -31.90 17.59
CA GLY A 411 15.20 -32.70 18.76
C GLY A 411 13.98 -32.32 19.57
N GLU A 412 12.92 -31.73 19.01
CA GLU A 412 11.57 -31.75 19.61
C GLU A 412 10.43 -31.41 18.61
N ALA A 413 10.71 -31.43 17.31
CA ALA A 413 9.79 -31.02 16.24
C ALA A 413 8.85 -32.16 15.80
N GLY A 414 8.10 -32.73 16.74
CA GLY A 414 7.12 -33.79 16.45
C GLY A 414 5.66 -33.33 16.32
N VAL A 415 5.29 -32.14 16.78
CA VAL A 415 3.86 -31.79 16.95
C VAL A 415 3.56 -30.30 16.73
N TYR A 416 3.85 -29.73 15.57
CA TYR A 416 3.17 -28.48 15.10
C TYR A 416 3.03 -28.45 13.57
N HIS A 417 2.87 -29.61 12.93
CA HIS A 417 2.24 -29.62 11.61
C HIS A 417 0.75 -29.29 11.81
N SER A 418 0.22 -28.42 10.95
CA SER A 418 -1.21 -28.12 10.80
C SER A 418 -1.92 -27.55 12.03
N THR A 419 -1.68 -26.29 12.37
CA THR A 419 -2.84 -25.43 12.67
C THR A 419 -3.05 -24.59 11.44
N ASP A 420 -4.02 -24.99 10.60
CA ASP A 420 -4.51 -24.13 9.53
C ASP A 420 -4.98 -22.85 10.20
N PHE A 421 -4.17 -21.79 10.15
CA PHE A 421 -4.64 -20.44 10.43
C PHE A 421 -5.59 -20.14 9.29
N CYS A 422 -6.87 -20.45 9.50
CA CYS A 422 -7.94 -20.13 8.60
C CYS A 422 -8.61 -18.87 9.15
N ASP A 423 -8.81 -17.87 8.29
CA ASP A 423 -9.43 -16.59 8.63
C ASP A 423 -8.59 -15.69 9.56
N VAL A 424 -7.28 -15.59 9.34
CA VAL A 424 -6.41 -14.65 10.06
C VAL A 424 -5.78 -13.62 9.13
N ASP A 425 -6.00 -12.33 9.42
CA ASP A 425 -5.32 -11.24 8.73
C ASP A 425 -4.26 -10.60 9.64
N LEU A 426 -3.15 -10.15 9.06
CA LEU A 426 -2.09 -9.44 9.76
C LEU A 426 -2.12 -7.96 9.33
N ILE A 427 -2.27 -7.03 10.27
CA ILE A 427 -2.36 -5.58 10.00
C ILE A 427 -1.30 -4.80 10.77
N ARG A 428 -0.65 -3.87 10.08
CA ARG A 428 0.26 -2.90 10.70
C ARG A 428 -0.54 -1.80 11.38
N GLY A 429 -0.31 -1.58 12.68
CA GLY A 429 -1.00 -0.56 13.48
C GLY A 429 -0.94 0.84 12.85
N GLY A 430 0.27 1.30 12.49
CA GLY A 430 0.47 2.59 11.84
C GLY A 430 -0.26 2.79 10.51
N SER A 431 -0.52 1.72 9.74
CA SER A 431 -1.24 1.84 8.46
C SER A 431 -2.72 2.16 8.67
N LEU A 432 -3.30 1.79 9.81
CA LEU A 432 -4.66 2.19 10.18
C LEU A 432 -4.78 3.71 10.38
N LEU A 433 -3.71 4.43 10.74
CA LEU A 433 -3.73 5.89 10.94
C LEU A 433 -4.01 6.67 9.65
N SER A 434 -3.85 6.04 8.48
CA SER A 434 -4.28 6.64 7.20
C SER A 434 -5.80 6.81 7.09
N LEU A 435 -6.55 6.08 7.93
CA LEU A 435 -8.00 6.12 8.01
C LEU A 435 -8.44 7.02 9.18
N GLU A 436 -9.54 7.73 8.96
CA GLU A 436 -10.23 8.49 10.02
C GLU A 436 -10.72 7.55 11.12
N ALA A 437 -10.81 8.05 12.36
CA ALA A 437 -11.11 7.25 13.54
C ALA A 437 -12.41 6.42 13.40
N GLU A 438 -13.49 7.05 12.93
CA GLU A 438 -14.78 6.38 12.71
C GLU A 438 -14.69 5.33 11.58
N THR A 439 -13.93 5.61 10.54
CA THR A 439 -13.70 4.68 9.42
C THR A 439 -12.94 3.44 9.89
N ARG A 440 -11.91 3.59 10.74
CA ARG A 440 -11.20 2.44 11.34
C ARG A 440 -12.14 1.54 12.12
N ILE A 441 -13.00 2.11 12.97
CA ILE A 441 -13.95 1.34 13.78
C ILE A 441 -14.90 0.56 12.86
N ARG A 442 -15.44 1.21 11.83
CA ARG A 442 -16.37 0.56 10.88
C ARG A 442 -15.72 -0.60 10.14
N VAL A 443 -14.52 -0.41 9.62
CA VAL A 443 -13.76 -1.46 8.91
C VAL A 443 -13.47 -2.62 9.85
N LEU A 444 -12.96 -2.34 11.06
CA LEU A 444 -12.60 -3.39 12.01
C LEU A 444 -13.82 -4.18 12.48
N ARG A 445 -14.92 -3.52 12.82
CA ARG A 445 -16.17 -4.18 13.26
C ARG A 445 -16.85 -4.99 12.18
N LYS A 446 -16.68 -4.57 10.92
CA LYS A 446 -17.26 -5.26 9.78
C LYS A 446 -16.50 -6.54 9.49
N ASN A 447 -15.18 -6.48 9.42
CA ASN A 447 -14.36 -7.58 8.91
C ASN A 447 -13.87 -8.53 10.00
N TYR A 448 -13.73 -8.06 11.25
CA TYR A 448 -13.09 -8.83 12.32
C TYR A 448 -13.96 -9.04 13.55
N ASN A 449 -13.81 -10.23 14.16
CA ASN A 449 -14.45 -10.60 15.42
C ASN A 449 -13.61 -10.25 16.64
N VAL A 450 -12.31 -10.44 16.53
CA VAL A 450 -11.35 -10.26 17.62
C VAL A 450 -10.10 -9.60 17.06
N VAL A 451 -9.57 -8.64 17.80
CA VAL A 451 -8.31 -7.95 17.49
C VAL A 451 -7.27 -8.41 18.49
N VAL A 452 -6.11 -8.88 18.04
CA VAL A 452 -5.00 -9.30 18.90
C VAL A 452 -3.78 -8.45 18.62
N SER A 453 -3.34 -7.63 19.58
CA SER A 453 -2.07 -6.89 19.46
C SER A 453 -0.89 -7.79 19.85
N LEU A 454 -0.01 -8.06 18.87
CA LEU A 454 1.18 -8.91 19.04
C LEU A 454 2.31 -8.19 19.81
N ILE A 455 2.32 -6.86 19.79
CA ILE A 455 3.34 -6.02 20.39
C ILE A 455 2.65 -4.89 21.18
N PRO A 456 3.21 -4.45 22.32
CA PRO A 456 3.00 -3.10 22.86
C PRO A 456 2.88 -2.02 21.79
N SER A 457 1.67 -1.54 21.51
CA SER A 457 1.44 -0.43 20.59
C SER A 457 2.31 0.77 21.01
N THR A 458 3.04 1.37 20.07
CA THR A 458 3.75 2.63 20.32
C THR A 458 2.75 3.76 20.63
N TYR A 459 3.22 4.88 21.18
CA TYR A 459 2.36 6.05 21.42
C TYR A 459 1.63 6.53 20.14
N GLU A 460 2.25 6.37 18.97
CA GLU A 460 1.63 6.68 17.68
C GLU A 460 0.53 5.67 17.32
N ASP A 461 0.77 4.37 17.54
CA ASP A 461 -0.22 3.31 17.33
C ASP A 461 -1.42 3.40 18.31
N GLN A 462 -1.29 4.08 19.45
CA GLN A 462 -2.43 4.39 20.33
C GLN A 462 -3.46 5.29 19.67
N GLN A 463 -3.03 6.16 18.76
CA GLN A 463 -3.99 6.99 18.03
C GLN A 463 -4.86 6.15 17.11
N ALA A 464 -4.47 4.90 16.81
CA ALA A 464 -5.27 3.96 16.06
C ALA A 464 -6.33 3.28 16.96
N SER A 465 -5.95 2.92 18.21
CA SER A 465 -6.82 2.18 19.13
C SER A 465 -7.99 3.01 19.63
N ASP A 466 -9.18 2.39 19.65
CA ASP A 466 -10.40 3.01 20.15
C ASP A 466 -11.13 2.03 21.08
N SER A 467 -11.73 2.56 22.13
CA SER A 467 -12.70 1.86 23.00
C SER A 467 -13.80 1.11 22.23
N GLN A 468 -14.11 1.56 21.02
CA GLN A 468 -15.15 1.01 20.16
C GLN A 468 -14.68 -0.15 19.27
N TRP A 469 -13.42 -0.58 19.35
CA TRP A 469 -12.93 -1.73 18.60
C TRP A 469 -13.70 -3.03 18.94
N PRO A 470 -13.67 -4.04 18.05
CA PRO A 470 -14.06 -5.40 18.42
C PRO A 470 -13.25 -5.88 19.64
N PRO A 471 -13.71 -6.93 20.35
CA PRO A 471 -13.00 -7.51 21.48
C PRO A 471 -11.48 -7.57 21.25
N HIS A 472 -10.75 -6.81 22.06
CA HIS A 472 -9.31 -6.62 21.91
C HIS A 472 -8.56 -7.44 22.95
N LEU A 473 -7.58 -8.21 22.48
CA LEU A 473 -6.67 -9.01 23.27
C LEU A 473 -5.25 -8.50 23.06
N GLY A 474 -4.47 -8.39 24.13
CA GLY A 474 -3.15 -7.76 24.08
C GLY A 474 -3.16 -6.44 24.86
N PRO A 475 -2.02 -5.74 24.99
CA PRO A 475 -1.95 -4.54 25.80
C PRO A 475 -2.71 -3.40 25.08
N PRO A 476 -3.87 -2.94 25.58
CA PRO A 476 -4.70 -1.95 24.89
C PRO A 476 -4.16 -0.52 25.02
N ILE A 477 -3.23 -0.30 25.95
CA ILE A 477 -2.70 1.00 26.36
C ILE A 477 -1.17 0.97 26.35
N SER A 478 -0.53 1.83 25.57
CA SER A 478 0.92 1.99 25.61
C SER A 478 1.39 2.49 26.98
N GLU A 479 0.52 3.16 27.74
CA GLU A 479 0.79 3.59 29.12
C GLU A 479 1.19 2.40 29.96
N ALA A 480 0.61 1.21 29.75
CA ALA A 480 0.97 0.03 30.52
C ALA A 480 2.40 -0.48 30.22
N ASN A 481 2.99 -0.08 29.08
CA ASN A 481 4.41 -0.23 28.78
C ASN A 481 5.23 1.03 29.08
N SER A 482 4.58 2.13 29.49
CA SER A 482 5.29 3.35 29.85
C SER A 482 6.08 3.12 31.15
N PRO A 483 7.25 3.75 31.27
CA PRO A 483 7.97 3.78 32.54
C PRO A 483 7.12 4.33 33.71
N TRP A 484 6.14 5.21 33.42
CA TRP A 484 5.23 5.77 34.42
C TRP A 484 4.26 4.74 35.00
N PHE A 485 3.75 3.82 34.19
CA PHE A 485 2.91 2.73 34.70
C PHE A 485 3.74 1.70 35.45
N GLY A 486 4.95 1.40 34.98
CA GLY A 486 5.92 0.60 35.74
C GLY A 486 6.17 1.20 37.13
N PHE A 487 6.34 2.52 37.20
CA PHE A 487 6.47 3.26 38.46
C PHE A 487 5.17 3.22 39.30
N PHE A 488 4.01 3.41 38.69
CA PHE A 488 2.69 3.36 39.34
C PHE A 488 2.39 1.99 39.98
N ILE A 489 2.68 0.89 39.28
CA ILE A 489 2.52 -0.48 39.80
C ILE A 489 3.45 -0.70 40.99
N SER A 490 4.70 -0.23 40.92
CA SER A 490 5.63 -0.28 42.05
C SER A 490 5.14 0.56 43.25
N CYS A 491 4.44 1.67 43.02
CA CYS A 491 3.84 2.48 44.08
C CYS A 491 2.59 1.84 44.71
N ILE A 492 1.74 1.15 43.95
CA ILE A 492 0.50 0.56 44.51
C ILE A 492 0.78 -0.65 45.41
N ASN A 493 1.79 -1.46 45.07
CA ASN A 493 2.07 -2.72 45.78
C ASN A 493 2.78 -2.55 47.14
N LEU A 494 2.75 -1.36 47.73
CA LEU A 494 3.42 -0.96 48.98
C LEU A 494 3.20 -1.88 50.21
N SER A 495 2.32 -2.87 50.14
CA SER A 495 1.98 -3.81 51.22
C SER A 495 2.72 -5.17 51.18
N VAL A 496 3.42 -5.54 50.10
CA VAL A 496 4.13 -6.83 49.98
C VAL A 496 5.48 -6.63 49.29
N ASN A 497 6.61 -6.91 49.96
CA ASN A 497 8.00 -6.96 49.45
C ASN A 497 8.19 -6.53 47.97
N VAL A 498 8.06 -5.24 47.68
CA VAL A 498 8.18 -4.74 46.31
C VAL A 498 9.65 -4.54 45.98
N LEU A 499 10.03 -5.01 44.79
CA LEU A 499 11.35 -4.82 44.22
C LEU A 499 11.66 -3.32 44.06
N PRO A 500 12.83 -2.84 44.51
CA PRO A 500 13.15 -1.41 44.46
C PRO A 500 13.17 -0.91 43.01
N THR A 501 12.44 0.17 42.77
CA THR A 501 12.36 0.87 41.47
C THR A 501 12.93 2.26 41.63
N LEU A 502 13.82 2.68 40.74
CA LEU A 502 14.48 3.99 40.80
C LEU A 502 14.37 4.69 39.44
N LEU A 503 13.86 5.92 39.44
CA LEU A 503 13.86 6.78 38.26
C LEU A 503 14.98 7.81 38.37
N ILE A 504 15.83 7.89 37.34
CA ILE A 504 16.96 8.81 37.28
C ILE A 504 16.80 9.77 36.10
N THR A 505 17.01 11.05 36.35
CA THR A 505 16.94 12.11 35.34
C THR A 505 18.12 12.07 34.38
N CYS A 506 17.87 12.41 33.12
CA CYS A 506 18.90 12.57 32.08
C CYS A 506 20.05 13.48 32.57
N GLY A 507 21.29 13.14 32.19
CA GLY A 507 22.50 13.88 32.57
C GLY A 507 23.08 13.51 33.94
N THR A 508 22.43 12.63 34.70
CA THR A 508 22.95 12.17 35.99
C THR A 508 24.02 11.11 35.79
N ARG A 509 25.17 11.24 36.46
CA ARG A 509 26.23 10.21 36.45
C ARG A 509 26.17 9.33 37.69
N ILE A 510 25.88 8.05 37.49
CA ILE A 510 25.91 7.04 38.55
C ILE A 510 27.34 6.55 38.72
N SER A 511 27.96 6.86 39.87
CA SER A 511 29.33 6.42 40.18
C SER A 511 29.38 5.12 40.99
N ARG A 512 28.28 4.76 41.65
CA ARG A 512 28.15 3.58 42.50
C ARG A 512 26.71 3.08 42.48
N LEU A 513 26.53 1.78 42.67
CA LEU A 513 25.20 1.19 42.78
C LEU A 513 24.47 1.73 44.03
N PRO A 514 23.26 2.29 43.89
CA PRO A 514 22.47 2.81 45.01
C PRO A 514 22.25 1.76 46.11
N LEU A 515 22.22 2.19 47.37
CA LEU A 515 22.06 1.31 48.54
C LEU A 515 20.88 0.32 48.44
N PRO A 516 19.68 0.70 47.94
CA PRO A 516 18.54 -0.22 47.81
C PRO A 516 18.74 -1.33 46.76
N LEU A 517 19.69 -1.15 45.85
CA LEU A 517 19.92 -2.04 44.71
C LEU A 517 21.09 -3.01 44.94
N ARG A 518 21.80 -2.89 46.06
CA ARG A 518 22.98 -3.73 46.36
C ARG A 518 22.57 -5.17 46.66
N GLY A 519 23.32 -6.13 46.11
CA GLY A 519 23.06 -7.57 46.27
C GLY A 519 22.17 -8.18 45.19
N ILE A 520 21.75 -7.38 44.20
CA ILE A 520 20.99 -7.83 43.03
C ILE A 520 21.93 -8.08 41.86
N SER A 521 21.71 -9.19 41.15
CA SER A 521 22.52 -9.62 40.01
C SER A 521 22.03 -9.06 38.67
N ARG A 522 20.72 -8.80 38.51
CA ARG A 522 20.12 -8.37 37.24
C ARG A 522 19.17 -7.19 37.40
N PHE A 523 19.30 -6.24 36.48
CA PHE A 523 18.51 -5.01 36.44
C PHE A 523 17.80 -4.88 35.10
N TRP A 524 16.61 -4.29 35.12
CA TRP A 524 15.92 -3.80 33.95
C TRP A 524 16.14 -2.30 33.84
N LEU A 525 16.70 -1.87 32.72
CA LEU A 525 16.92 -0.47 32.40
C LEU A 525 15.98 -0.07 31.27
N THR A 526 15.08 0.87 31.55
CA THR A 526 14.14 1.40 30.55
C THR A 526 14.44 2.87 30.31
N ALA A 527 15.09 3.16 29.18
CA ALA A 527 15.24 4.52 28.67
C ALA A 527 13.92 4.99 28.06
N TRP A 528 13.59 6.28 28.19
CA TRP A 528 12.36 6.82 27.61
C TRP A 528 12.36 6.69 26.09
N GLY A 529 11.30 6.13 25.52
CA GLY A 529 11.17 5.90 24.08
C GLY A 529 11.91 4.66 23.55
N HIS A 530 12.53 3.87 24.42
CA HIS A 530 13.24 2.64 24.05
C HIS A 530 12.74 1.43 24.85
N ASP A 531 12.89 0.24 24.27
CA ASP A 531 12.56 -1.02 24.95
C ASP A 531 13.49 -1.26 26.16
N ALA A 532 12.97 -1.92 27.19
CA ALA A 532 13.71 -2.23 28.41
C ALA A 532 14.83 -3.26 28.16
N VAL A 533 16.05 -2.92 28.57
CA VAL A 533 17.25 -3.77 28.44
C VAL A 533 17.56 -4.45 29.78
N VAL A 534 17.77 -5.76 29.75
CA VAL A 534 18.22 -6.53 30.93
C VAL A 534 19.74 -6.46 31.01
N VAL A 535 20.26 -5.99 32.14
CA VAL A 535 21.70 -5.77 32.34
C VAL A 535 22.14 -6.43 33.63
N ASP A 536 23.23 -7.19 33.57
CA ASP A 536 23.87 -7.76 34.75
C ASP A 536 24.56 -6.67 35.60
N SER A 537 24.72 -6.93 36.89
CA SER A 537 25.32 -5.98 37.85
C SER A 537 26.72 -5.50 37.47
N THR A 538 27.47 -6.28 36.69
CA THR A 538 28.81 -5.94 36.21
C THR A 538 28.79 -4.82 35.16
N ASN A 539 27.78 -4.81 34.29
CA ASN A 539 27.65 -3.88 33.16
C ASN A 539 26.65 -2.76 33.45
N PHE A 540 26.01 -2.78 34.63
CA PHE A 540 24.99 -1.81 35.01
C PHE A 540 25.48 -0.36 34.90
N LEU A 541 26.65 -0.04 35.46
CA LEU A 541 27.14 1.34 35.49
C LEU A 541 27.48 1.86 34.10
N THR A 542 28.01 1.02 33.21
CA THR A 542 28.33 1.42 31.84
C THR A 542 27.04 1.67 31.06
N THR A 543 26.14 0.70 31.02
CA THR A 543 24.91 0.80 30.22
C THR A 543 23.95 1.87 30.76
N ALA A 544 23.79 2.00 32.08
CA ALA A 544 22.92 3.01 32.66
C ALA A 544 23.46 4.44 32.42
N ASN A 545 24.78 4.66 32.55
CA ASN A 545 25.35 5.98 32.28
C ASN A 545 25.27 6.35 30.80
N ASP A 546 25.47 5.39 29.90
CA ASP A 546 25.34 5.64 28.45
C ASP A 546 23.90 6.02 28.08
N MET A 547 22.90 5.31 28.62
CA MET A 547 21.49 5.64 28.42
C MET A 547 21.09 7.00 29.03
N LEU A 548 21.68 7.36 30.17
CA LEU A 548 21.44 8.65 30.84
C LEU A 548 22.02 9.85 30.11
N LEU A 549 22.87 9.66 29.09
CA LEU A 549 23.34 10.74 28.22
C LEU A 549 22.23 11.27 27.29
N SER A 550 21.32 10.40 26.88
CA SER A 550 20.28 10.71 25.88
C SER A 550 18.87 10.82 26.46
N SER A 551 18.56 10.13 27.57
CA SER A 551 17.21 10.09 28.12
C SER A 551 17.17 9.81 29.63
N PRO A 552 16.05 10.13 30.34
CA PRO A 552 15.80 9.60 31.68
C PRO A 552 15.70 8.07 31.66
N VAL A 553 16.15 7.42 32.74
CA VAL A 553 16.19 5.95 32.82
C VAL A 553 15.45 5.47 34.07
N LEU A 554 14.50 4.56 33.87
CA LEU A 554 13.84 3.79 34.91
C LEU A 554 14.61 2.49 35.16
N ILE A 555 14.95 2.25 36.42
CA ILE A 555 15.73 1.11 36.88
C ILE A 555 14.84 0.24 37.75
N GLN A 556 14.65 -1.02 37.35
CA GLN A 556 13.87 -2.01 38.07
C GLN A 556 14.73 -3.25 38.36
N VAL A 557 14.44 -3.93 39.47
CA VAL A 557 15.12 -5.18 39.81
C VAL A 557 14.44 -6.35 39.10
N SER A 558 15.23 -7.35 38.70
CA SER A 558 14.71 -8.62 38.14
C SER A 558 14.98 -9.76 39.11
N PHE A 559 13.94 -10.34 39.72
CA PHE A 559 14.05 -11.62 40.47
C PHE A 559 13.53 -12.79 39.62
N ILE A 560 14.16 -13.96 39.78
CA ILE A 560 13.83 -15.18 39.03
C ILE A 560 12.65 -15.98 39.64
N ASP A 561 12.18 -15.66 40.85
CA ASP A 561 11.20 -16.53 41.53
C ASP A 561 9.75 -15.96 41.62
N ASN A 562 8.92 -16.49 40.72
CA ASN A 562 7.51 -16.89 40.83
C ASN A 562 6.39 -16.02 41.46
N ILE A 563 6.62 -14.84 42.04
CA ILE A 563 5.53 -14.04 42.65
C ILE A 563 5.10 -12.82 41.82
N PHE A 564 5.86 -12.45 40.78
CA PHE A 564 5.44 -11.44 39.79
C PHE A 564 4.57 -12.02 38.65
N CYS A 565 3.90 -13.16 38.88
CA CYS A 565 3.24 -13.92 37.83
C CYS A 565 1.80 -13.46 37.47
N CYS A 566 1.06 -12.74 38.32
CA CYS A 566 -0.38 -12.56 38.07
C CYS A 566 -0.78 -11.36 37.19
N LEU A 567 -0.01 -10.27 37.18
CA LEU A 567 -0.28 -9.09 36.33
C LEU A 567 0.68 -9.02 35.13
N ASN A 568 1.90 -9.52 35.34
CA ASN A 568 2.82 -9.84 34.29
C ASN A 568 2.47 -11.17 33.59
N SER A 569 1.39 -11.90 33.92
CA SER A 569 0.95 -12.98 33.03
C SER A 569 0.39 -12.39 31.75
N VAL A 570 -0.36 -11.29 31.78
CA VAL A 570 -0.86 -10.66 30.54
C VAL A 570 0.28 -9.99 29.78
N PHE A 571 1.23 -9.33 30.48
CA PHE A 571 2.40 -8.72 29.86
C PHE A 571 3.50 -9.70 29.48
N ASN A 572 3.75 -10.79 30.21
CA ASN A 572 4.58 -11.91 29.76
C ASN A 572 3.83 -12.84 28.82
N ILE A 573 2.50 -12.83 28.73
CA ILE A 573 1.81 -13.46 27.61
C ILE A 573 2.03 -12.59 26.40
N CYS A 574 1.89 -11.26 26.46
CA CYS A 574 2.19 -10.38 25.34
C CYS A 574 3.69 -10.24 25.03
N ARG A 575 4.59 -10.49 25.99
CA ARG A 575 6.05 -10.46 25.83
C ARG A 575 6.66 -11.84 25.65
N LYS A 576 6.03 -12.94 26.10
CA LYS A 576 6.23 -14.28 25.55
C LYS A 576 5.48 -14.43 24.25
N ILE A 577 4.54 -13.58 23.85
CA ILE A 577 3.99 -13.50 22.49
C ILE A 577 4.88 -12.57 21.68
N LYS A 578 5.49 -11.51 22.23
CA LYS A 578 6.53 -10.73 21.52
C LYS A 578 7.78 -11.60 21.33
N ASN A 579 8.27 -12.25 22.39
CA ASN A 579 9.42 -13.17 22.31
C ASN A 579 9.06 -14.52 21.72
N LYS A 580 7.85 -15.09 21.82
CA LYS A 580 7.44 -16.29 21.06
C LYS A 580 6.87 -15.97 19.69
N CYS A 581 6.46 -14.77 19.32
CA CYS A 581 6.18 -14.41 17.91
C CYS A 581 7.49 -14.03 17.22
N ILE A 582 8.43 -13.41 17.92
CA ILE A 582 9.80 -13.21 17.42
C ILE A 582 10.57 -14.54 17.45
N LEU A 583 10.42 -15.45 18.44
CA LEU A 583 10.93 -16.83 18.39
C LEU A 583 10.14 -17.71 17.40
N PHE A 584 8.81 -17.55 17.21
CA PHE A 584 8.05 -18.27 16.17
C PHE A 584 8.52 -17.86 14.77
N LEU A 585 9.01 -16.63 14.61
CA LEU A 585 9.51 -16.12 13.34
C LEU A 585 11.03 -16.27 13.18
N THR A 586 11.80 -16.58 14.24
CA THR A 586 13.27 -16.66 14.13
C THR A 586 13.96 -17.80 14.89
N THR A 587 13.41 -18.38 15.96
CA THR A 587 14.08 -19.46 16.74
C THR A 587 13.14 -20.17 17.74
N ASP A 588 12.31 -21.12 17.31
CA ASP A 588 12.03 -22.32 18.13
C ASP A 588 12.93 -23.45 17.63
N LEU A 589 14.22 -23.30 17.97
CA LEU A 589 15.21 -24.36 18.06
C LEU A 589 15.61 -24.44 19.54
N ARG A 590 15.10 -25.47 20.23
CA ARG A 590 15.44 -25.97 21.58
C ARG A 590 14.90 -25.19 22.80
N HIS A 591 13.75 -25.60 23.33
CA HIS A 591 13.61 -26.32 24.62
C HIS A 591 12.15 -26.51 25.05
#